data_AF-A0A356SF70-F1
#
_entry.id   AF-A0A356SF70-F1
#
_cell.length_a   1.000
_cell.length_b   1.000
_cell.length_c   1.000
_cell.angle_alpha   90.00
_cell.angle_beta   90.00
_cell.angle_gamma   90.00
#
_symmetry.space_group_name_H-M   'P 1'
#
loop_
_entity.id
_entity.type
_entity.pdbx_description
1 polymer ?
#
loop_
_entity_poly.entity_id
_entity_poly.type
_entity_poly.pdbx_seq_one_letter_code
_entity_poly.pdbx_strand_id
1 'polypeptide(L)'
;MADHLQEEEQLEAIQQWWRENRVSVVAAVVLTLGGSFGWSEYQDYSQEQAVLAADTYDELLQKREAGEPADELALISESLRGSHSDSVFVDFASLQVAATAVGKGDLELAKRE
;
A
#
# COMPACT_ATOMS: atom_id res chain seq x y z
N MET A 1 28.50 3.35 -54.56
CA MET A 1 29.80 3.49 -53.86
C MET A 1 29.75 4.56 -52.77
N ALA A 2 28.92 5.61 -52.86
CA ALA A 2 28.77 6.59 -51.78
C ALA A 2 27.95 6.06 -50.58
N ASP A 3 26.95 5.20 -50.81
CA ASP A 3 26.13 4.63 -49.72
C ASP A 3 26.97 3.78 -48.73
N HIS A 4 27.87 2.93 -49.22
CA HIS A 4 28.64 2.04 -48.35
C HIS A 4 29.60 2.78 -47.40
N LEU A 5 30.19 3.90 -47.85
CA LEU A 5 31.06 4.73 -46.99
C LEU A 5 30.25 5.45 -45.90
N GLN A 6 29.03 5.88 -46.23
CA GLN A 6 28.15 6.55 -45.28
C GLN A 6 27.54 5.56 -44.28
N GLU A 7 27.33 4.30 -44.68
CA GLU A 7 26.92 3.20 -43.80
C GLU A 7 28.03 2.83 -42.80
N GLU A 8 29.28 2.76 -43.23
CA GLU A 8 30.43 2.43 -42.38
C GLU A 8 30.69 3.52 -41.31
N GLU A 9 30.69 4.80 -41.70
CA GLU A 9 30.89 5.91 -40.75
C GLU A 9 29.75 6.02 -39.72
N GLN A 10 28.51 5.73 -40.13
CA GLN A 10 27.36 5.69 -39.22
C GLN A 10 27.45 4.55 -38.20
N LEU A 11 27.92 3.38 -38.63
CA LEU A 11 28.11 2.23 -37.75
C LEU A 11 29.20 2.50 -36.71
N GLU A 12 30.32 3.10 -37.10
CA GLU A 12 31.38 3.47 -36.16
C GLU A 12 30.94 4.51 -35.14
N ALA A 13 30.16 5.52 -35.57
CA ALA A 13 29.60 6.53 -34.69
C ALA A 13 28.64 5.93 -33.64
N ILE A 14 27.76 5.02 -34.03
CA ILE A 14 26.86 4.31 -33.10
C ILE A 14 27.66 3.44 -32.14
N GLN A 15 28.68 2.73 -32.64
CA GLN A 15 29.49 1.85 -31.82
C GLN A 15 30.32 2.62 -30.78
N GLN A 16 30.85 3.79 -31.16
CA GLN A 16 31.54 4.68 -30.24
C GLN A 16 30.58 5.29 -29.21
N TRP A 17 29.44 5.81 -29.65
CA TRP A 17 28.41 6.34 -28.75
C TRP A 17 27.96 5.28 -27.73
N TRP A 18 27.76 4.04 -28.17
CA TRP A 18 27.39 2.93 -27.28
C TRP A 18 28.51 2.61 -26.29
N ARG A 19 29.77 2.53 -26.72
CA ARG A 19 30.90 2.29 -25.79
C ARG A 19 31.00 3.37 -24.70
N GLU A 20 30.74 4.62 -25.08
CA GLU A 20 30.78 5.77 -24.17
C GLU A 20 29.57 5.81 -23.22
N ASN A 21 28.37 5.44 -23.69
CA ASN A 21 27.11 5.64 -22.95
C ASN A 21 26.42 4.35 -22.46
N ARG A 22 26.95 3.15 -22.75
CA ARG A 22 26.29 1.88 -22.40
C ARG A 22 25.92 1.79 -20.91
N VAL A 23 26.73 2.34 -20.01
CA VAL A 23 26.46 2.28 -18.57
C VAL A 23 25.24 3.13 -18.22
N SER A 24 25.13 4.34 -18.76
CA SER A 24 23.98 5.22 -18.51
C SER A 24 22.72 4.69 -19.17
N VAL A 25 22.81 4.14 -20.38
CA VAL A 25 21.67 3.51 -21.06
C VAL A 25 21.18 2.28 -20.28
N VAL A 26 22.07 1.37 -19.88
CA VAL A 26 21.71 0.20 -19.07
C VAL A 26 21.14 0.65 -17.71
N ALA A 27 21.73 1.65 -17.06
CA ALA A 27 21.21 2.18 -15.80
C ALA A 27 19.80 2.75 -15.96
N ALA A 28 19.53 3.52 -17.03
CA ALA A 28 18.20 4.06 -17.31
C ALA A 28 17.16 2.96 -17.55
N VAL A 29 17.53 1.91 -18.30
CA VAL A 29 16.66 0.75 -18.52
C VAL A 29 16.37 0.02 -17.21
N VAL A 30 17.40 -0.23 -16.39
CA VAL A 30 17.24 -0.91 -15.09
C VAL A 30 16.40 -0.07 -14.12
N LEU A 31 16.60 1.25 -14.07
CA LEU A 31 15.80 2.13 -13.22
C LEU A 31 14.34 2.17 -13.67
N THR A 32 14.09 2.18 -14.97
CA THR A 32 12.71 2.19 -15.50
C THR A 32 12.02 0.86 -15.19
N LEU A 33 12.63 -0.26 -15.55
CA LEU A 33 12.05 -1.58 -15.33
C LEU A 33 11.96 -1.89 -13.83
N GLY A 34 13.08 -1.79 -13.11
CA GLY A 34 13.14 -2.06 -11.68
C GLY A 34 12.26 -1.12 -10.85
N GLY A 35 12.16 0.15 -11.24
CA GLY A 35 11.24 1.10 -10.63
C GLY A 35 9.78 0.72 -10.84
N SER A 36 9.38 0.37 -12.07
CA SER A 36 8.02 -0.06 -12.35
C SER A 36 7.64 -1.35 -11.61
N PHE A 37 8.50 -2.37 -11.65
CA PHE A 37 8.23 -3.63 -10.95
C PHE A 37 8.22 -3.45 -9.44
N GLY A 38 9.23 -2.75 -8.88
CA GLY A 38 9.30 -2.51 -7.44
C GLY A 38 8.13 -1.67 -6.91
N TRP A 39 7.68 -0.67 -7.68
CA TRP A 39 6.52 0.14 -7.30
C TRP A 39 5.21 -0.65 -7.37
N SER A 40 5.03 -1.49 -8.40
CA SER A 40 3.84 -2.34 -8.52
C SER A 40 3.70 -3.27 -7.32
N GLU A 41 4.76 -4.02 -6.98
CA GLU A 41 4.74 -4.95 -5.85
C GLU A 41 4.45 -4.23 -4.52
N TYR A 42 5.04 -3.06 -4.30
CA TYR A 42 4.77 -2.25 -3.11
C TYR A 42 3.31 -1.78 -3.05
N GLN A 43 2.75 -1.37 -4.19
CA GLN A 43 1.37 -0.92 -4.31
C GLN A 43 0.39 -2.08 -4.07
N ASP A 44 0.68 -3.26 -4.61
CA ASP A 44 -0.13 -4.47 -4.45
C ASP A 44 -0.14 -4.92 -2.99
N TYR A 45 1.03 -4.98 -2.35
CA TYR A 45 1.13 -5.29 -0.91
C TYR A 45 0.33 -4.29 -0.06
N SER A 46 0.46 -3.00 -0.34
CA SER A 46 -0.25 -1.94 0.40
C SER A 46 -1.77 -2.05 0.20
N GLN A 47 -2.21 -2.41 -1.00
CA GLN A 47 -3.63 -2.64 -1.29
C GLN A 47 -4.16 -3.89 -0.57
N GLU A 48 -3.42 -4.99 -0.57
CA GLU A 48 -3.78 -6.21 0.15
C GLU A 48 -3.93 -5.96 1.65
N GLN A 49 -2.99 -5.24 2.27
CA GLN A 49 -3.07 -4.87 3.68
C GLN A 49 -4.31 -3.99 3.98
N ALA A 50 -4.66 -3.07 3.08
CA ALA A 50 -5.86 -2.26 3.22
C ALA A 50 -7.14 -3.09 3.14
N VAL A 51 -7.19 -4.10 2.28
CA VAL A 51 -8.33 -5.03 2.17
C VAL A 51 -8.48 -5.87 3.44
N LEU A 52 -7.39 -6.44 3.96
CA LEU A 52 -7.43 -7.22 5.21
C LEU A 52 -7.91 -6.39 6.41
N ALA A 53 -7.47 -5.14 6.50
CA ALA A 53 -7.94 -4.21 7.51
C ALA A 53 -9.43 -3.86 7.32
N ALA A 54 -9.87 -3.67 6.08
CA ALA A 54 -11.27 -3.41 5.75
C ALA A 54 -12.18 -4.59 6.13
N ASP A 55 -11.77 -5.83 5.86
CA ASP A 55 -12.53 -7.04 6.21
C ASP A 55 -12.72 -7.15 7.72
N THR A 56 -11.67 -6.89 8.50
CA THR A 56 -11.75 -6.89 9.97
C THR A 56 -12.65 -5.77 10.50
N TYR A 57 -12.62 -4.60 9.86
CA TYR A 57 -13.55 -3.51 10.20
C TYR A 57 -15.01 -3.84 9.82
N ASP A 58 -15.23 -4.53 8.70
CA ASP A 58 -16.55 -4.99 8.30
C ASP A 58 -17.12 -6.00 9.32
N GLU A 59 -16.29 -6.91 9.85
CA GLU A 59 -16.67 -7.78 10.97
C GLU A 59 -17.14 -6.98 12.18
N LEU A 60 -16.43 -5.91 12.55
CA LEU A 60 -16.83 -5.02 13.64
C LEU A 60 -18.20 -4.39 13.37
N LEU A 61 -18.45 -3.90 12.15
CA LEU A 61 -19.74 -3.33 11.79
C LEU A 61 -20.87 -4.35 11.87
N GLN A 62 -20.65 -5.57 11.35
CA GLN A 62 -21.64 -6.66 11.43
C GLN A 62 -21.96 -7.01 12.89
N LYS A 63 -20.94 -7.08 13.75
CA LYS A 63 -21.10 -7.34 15.20
C LYS A 63 -21.85 -6.21 15.90
N ARG A 64 -21.56 -4.97 15.55
CA ARG A 64 -22.28 -3.81 16.07
C ARG A 64 -23.74 -3.81 15.65
N GLU A 65 -24.03 -4.15 14.39
CA GLU A 65 -25.40 -4.27 13.88
C GLU A 65 -26.17 -5.42 14.55
N ALA A 66 -25.50 -6.52 14.87
CA ALA A 66 -26.04 -7.61 15.67
C ALA A 66 -26.32 -7.22 17.14
N GLY A 67 -25.87 -6.04 17.58
CA GLY A 67 -26.12 -5.51 18.91
C GLY A 67 -25.15 -6.03 19.97
N GLU A 68 -23.99 -6.54 19.56
CA GLU A 68 -22.94 -7.01 20.47
C GLU A 68 -22.46 -5.86 21.40
N PRO A 69 -22.03 -6.18 22.63
CA PRO A 69 -21.61 -5.18 23.60
C PRO A 69 -20.35 -4.44 23.14
N ALA A 70 -20.18 -3.20 23.61
CA ALA A 70 -19.04 -2.37 23.24
C ALA A 70 -17.69 -3.02 23.61
N ASP A 71 -17.63 -3.80 24.70
CA ASP A 71 -16.43 -4.56 25.08
C ASP A 71 -16.02 -5.59 24.01
N GLU A 72 -16.98 -6.26 23.36
CA GLU A 72 -16.67 -7.21 22.28
C GLU A 72 -16.19 -6.48 21.02
N LEU A 73 -16.79 -5.33 20.70
CA LEU A 73 -16.31 -4.49 19.60
C LEU A 73 -14.91 -3.95 19.87
N ALA A 74 -14.58 -3.64 21.13
CA ALA A 74 -13.25 -3.17 21.54
C ALA A 74 -12.18 -4.24 21.28
N LEU A 75 -12.48 -5.52 21.47
CA LEU A 75 -11.55 -6.62 21.14
C LEU A 75 -11.22 -6.66 19.64
N ILE A 76 -12.21 -6.39 18.78
CA ILE A 76 -12.00 -6.34 17.32
C ILE A 76 -11.20 -5.10 16.94
N SER A 77 -11.51 -3.95 17.55
CA SER A 77 -10.74 -2.70 17.42
C SER A 77 -9.26 -2.89 17.82
N GLU A 78 -9.01 -3.58 18.94
CA GLU A 78 -7.66 -3.87 19.42
C GLU A 78 -6.92 -4.86 18.51
N SER A 79 -7.61 -5.88 17.99
CA SER A 79 -7.08 -6.78 16.97
C SER A 79 -6.63 -6.01 15.73
N LEU A 80 -7.50 -5.13 15.22
CA LEU A 80 -7.22 -4.28 14.06
C LEU A 80 -6.02 -3.35 14.30
N ARG A 81 -5.90 -2.78 15.50
CA ARG A 81 -4.74 -1.96 15.89
C ARG A 81 -3.46 -2.78 15.98
N GLY A 82 -3.55 -4.03 16.42
CA GLY A 82 -2.41 -4.95 16.52
C GLY A 82 -1.92 -5.49 15.19
N SER A 83 -2.82 -5.76 14.23
CA SER A 83 -2.49 -6.32 12.92
C SER A 83 -2.31 -5.29 11.81
N HIS A 84 -2.99 -4.14 11.91
CA HIS A 84 -3.07 -3.12 10.87
C HIS A 84 -2.97 -1.69 11.44
N SER A 85 -2.00 -1.45 12.33
CA SER A 85 -1.85 -0.18 13.07
C SER A 85 -1.85 1.09 12.21
N ASP A 86 -1.32 1.01 10.99
CA ASP A 86 -1.19 2.15 10.08
C ASP A 86 -2.44 2.38 9.22
N SER A 87 -3.47 1.55 9.41
CA SER A 87 -4.72 1.62 8.66
C SER A 87 -5.67 2.65 9.26
N VAL A 88 -6.31 3.44 8.38
CA VAL A 88 -7.39 4.36 8.75
C VAL A 88 -8.58 3.64 9.42
N PHE A 89 -8.72 2.34 9.16
CA PHE A 89 -9.79 1.55 9.75
C PHE A 89 -9.64 1.40 11.28
N VAL A 90 -8.43 1.55 11.84
CA VAL A 90 -8.22 1.57 13.29
C VAL A 90 -8.99 2.73 13.93
N ASP A 91 -8.85 3.93 13.38
CA ASP A 91 -9.56 5.10 13.90
C ASP A 91 -11.07 4.95 13.76
N PHE A 92 -11.53 4.40 12.63
CA PHE A 92 -12.96 4.16 12.42
C PHE A 92 -13.52 3.10 13.38
N ALA A 93 -12.79 2.00 13.61
CA ALA A 93 -13.16 0.98 14.59
C ALA A 93 -13.29 1.59 15.99
N SER A 94 -12.29 2.34 16.45
CA SER A 94 -12.33 2.99 17.77
C SER A 94 -13.51 3.97 17.91
N LEU A 95 -13.83 4.72 16.86
CA LEU A 95 -15.03 5.59 16.87
C LEU A 95 -16.35 4.80 16.98
N GLN A 96 -16.46 3.64 16.32
CA GLN A 96 -17.65 2.78 16.44
C GLN A 96 -17.80 2.20 17.85
N VAL A 97 -16.68 1.76 18.45
CA VAL A 97 -16.65 1.27 19.83
C VAL A 97 -17.06 2.39 20.79
N ALA A 98 -16.41 3.56 20.69
CA ALA A 98 -16.70 4.72 21.54
C ALA A 98 -18.16 5.17 21.42
N ALA A 99 -18.71 5.24 20.21
CA ALA A 99 -20.11 5.61 19.99
C ALA A 99 -21.08 4.60 20.63
N THR A 100 -20.77 3.30 20.54
CA THR A 100 -21.57 2.24 21.15
C THR A 100 -21.49 2.28 22.68
N ALA A 101 -20.29 2.50 23.22
CA ALA A 101 -20.04 2.64 24.65
C ALA A 101 -20.78 3.84 25.25
N VAL A 102 -20.72 5.02 24.61
CA VAL A 102 -21.49 6.20 25.00
C VAL A 102 -22.99 5.92 25.02
N GLY A 103 -23.51 5.24 23.99
CA GLY A 103 -24.93 4.87 23.91
C GLY A 103 -25.40 3.95 25.05
N LYS A 104 -24.48 3.20 25.65
CA LYS A 104 -24.73 2.31 26.81
C LYS A 104 -24.36 2.94 28.15
N GLY A 105 -23.82 4.16 28.16
CA GLY A 105 -23.37 4.86 29.37
C GLY A 105 -22.00 4.45 29.88
N ASP A 106 -21.25 3.64 29.12
CA ASP A 106 -19.86 3.29 29.47
C ASP A 106 -18.89 4.35 28.95
N LEU A 107 -18.78 5.43 29.72
CA LEU A 107 -17.93 6.56 29.37
C LEU A 107 -16.45 6.30 29.59
N GLU A 108 -16.08 5.28 30.37
CA GLU A 108 -14.67 4.95 30.61
C GLU A 108 -14.09 4.15 29.44
N LEU A 109 -14.86 3.20 28.90
CA LEU A 109 -14.49 2.53 27.65
C LEU A 109 -14.41 3.54 26.50
N ALA A 110 -15.41 4.41 26.37
CA ALA A 110 -15.45 5.40 25.29
C ALA A 110 -14.26 6.39 25.27
N LYS A 111 -13.65 6.68 26.42
CA LYS A 111 -12.47 7.55 26.50
C LYS A 111 -11.16 6.84 26.19
N ARG A 112 -11.14 5.51 26.30
CA ARG A 112 -9.94 4.69 26.13
C ARG A 112 -9.65 4.43 24.66
N GLU A 113 -10.71 4.23 23.88
CA GLU A 113 -10.67 4.13 22.42
C GLU A 113 -10.25 5.44 21.77
#